data_AF-A0A1H9N6D5-F1
#
_entry.id   AF-A0A1H9N6D5-F1
#
_cell.length_a   1.000
_cell.length_b   1.000
_cell.length_c   1.000
_cell.angle_alpha   90.00
_cell.angle_beta   90.00
_cell.angle_gamma   90.00
#
_symmetry.space_group_name_H-M   'P 1'
#
loop_
_entity.id
_entity.type
_entity.pdbx_description
1 polymer ?
#
loop_
_entity_poly.entity_id
_entity_poly.type
_entity_poly.pdbx_seq_one_letter_code
_entity_poly.pdbx_strand_id
1 'polypeptide(L)'
;MDQNNLEYLQKTLDYLGFGTRLNEVLSSAIYRELESFSLGINQRYIPAEFRSDPTKMIDQAHFQLNFSRSGETGMYFLNTYQLTLKRYNAEEPIQQTFDLEKHHRISALQAYRLTCGLSLEKEILQKREAGDDVIPQRIPVWLKLDLSVSDDKGNHPLMRFYPGYGYDLRTTLDNFAFLGLEDPEKKDAVIKALRFGNLIELSLAKENGSQQVYVAANPKLKTLDLYSMNMQPIKDLSAVLPKNENLPDIQSTGVEAKGNNNTITFPMDSVENRGRGR
;
A
#
# COMPACT_ATOMS: atom_id res chain seq x y z
N MET A 1 14.26 1.52 36.46
CA MET A 1 14.31 1.11 35.04
C MET A 1 13.73 -0.29 34.92
N ASP A 2 12.65 -0.45 34.17
CA ASP A 2 12.10 -1.79 33.88
C ASP A 2 12.91 -2.42 32.73
N GLN A 3 13.83 -3.32 33.10
CA GLN A 3 14.74 -3.96 32.15
C GLN A 3 13.99 -4.80 31.11
N ASN A 4 12.84 -5.38 31.48
CA ASN A 4 12.03 -6.19 30.58
C ASN A 4 11.36 -5.33 29.51
N ASN A 5 10.88 -4.13 29.88
CA ASN A 5 10.29 -3.19 28.93
C ASN A 5 11.33 -2.66 27.93
N LEU A 6 12.54 -2.32 28.37
CA LEU A 6 13.61 -1.92 27.45
C LEU A 6 13.95 -3.04 26.47
N GLU A 7 14.18 -4.26 26.96
CA GLU A 7 14.52 -5.41 26.11
C GLU A 7 13.42 -5.69 25.09
N TYR A 8 12.15 -5.59 25.50
CA TYR A 8 11.01 -5.72 24.61
C TYR A 8 11.02 -4.67 23.48
N LEU A 9 11.31 -3.40 23.80
CA LEU A 9 11.36 -2.33 22.81
C LEU A 9 12.53 -2.52 21.84
N GLN A 10 13.70 -2.94 22.32
CA GLN A 10 14.87 -3.23 21.48
C GLN A 10 14.58 -4.37 20.49
N LYS A 11 13.98 -5.48 20.98
CA LYS A 11 13.54 -6.59 20.11
C LYS A 11 12.47 -6.14 19.11
N THR A 12 11.57 -5.25 19.53
CA THR A 12 10.54 -4.70 18.63
C THR A 12 11.16 -3.86 17.52
N LEU A 13 12.14 -3.01 17.82
CA LEU A 13 12.86 -2.22 16.80
C LEU A 13 13.60 -3.11 15.81
N ASP A 14 14.25 -4.16 16.29
CA ASP A 14 14.93 -5.14 15.44
C ASP A 14 13.95 -5.86 14.51
N TYR A 15 12.85 -6.40 15.06
CA TYR A 15 11.79 -7.07 14.30
C TYR A 15 11.14 -6.15 13.24
N LEU A 16 10.99 -4.87 13.55
CA LEU A 16 10.45 -3.88 12.62
C LEU A 16 11.47 -3.43 11.55
N GLY A 17 12.72 -3.90 11.60
CA GLY A 17 13.75 -3.59 10.62
C GLY A 17 14.50 -2.28 10.88
N PHE A 18 14.45 -1.74 12.10
CA PHE A 18 15.26 -0.59 12.52
C PHE A 18 16.63 -1.02 13.07
N GLY A 19 16.76 -2.28 13.49
CA GLY A 19 17.97 -2.87 14.03
C GLY A 19 18.34 -2.29 15.39
N THR A 20 19.63 -2.36 15.74
CA THR A 20 20.14 -2.01 17.08
C THR A 20 20.71 -0.60 17.20
N ARG A 21 20.78 0.16 16.09
CA ARG A 21 21.42 1.50 16.04
C ARG A 21 20.80 2.53 16.97
N LEU A 22 19.55 2.32 17.39
CA LEU A 22 18.82 3.23 18.28
C LEU A 22 18.85 2.79 19.75
N ASN A 23 19.43 1.64 20.06
CA ASN A 23 19.32 1.02 21.39
C ASN A 23 19.94 1.90 22.50
N GLU A 24 21.08 2.52 22.25
CA GLU A 24 21.74 3.39 23.24
C GLU A 24 20.89 4.65 23.54
N VAL A 25 20.41 5.32 22.48
CA VAL A 25 19.60 6.54 22.61
C VAL A 25 18.25 6.23 23.25
N LEU A 26 17.62 5.11 22.88
CA LEU A 26 16.41 4.60 23.51
C LEU A 26 16.61 4.36 25.01
N SER A 27 17.70 3.68 25.38
CA SER A 27 18.03 3.39 26.78
C SER A 27 18.23 4.68 27.57
N SER A 28 18.91 5.67 26.98
CA SER A 28 19.12 6.98 27.60
C SER A 28 17.81 7.75 27.81
N ALA A 29 16.91 7.75 26.81
CA ALA A 29 15.61 8.42 26.90
C ALA A 29 14.72 7.81 28.01
N ILE A 30 14.70 6.48 28.11
CA ILE A 30 13.97 5.76 29.15
C ILE A 30 14.58 6.00 30.53
N TYR A 31 15.92 6.03 30.65
CA TYR A 31 16.62 6.32 31.89
C TYR A 31 16.33 7.74 32.42
N ARG A 32 16.17 8.71 31.51
CA ARG A 32 15.80 10.10 31.84
C ARG A 32 14.31 10.28 32.17
N GLU A 33 13.53 9.21 32.10
CA GLU A 33 12.11 9.23 32.44
C GLU A 33 11.25 10.21 31.63
N LEU A 34 11.59 10.44 30.35
CA LEU A 34 10.84 11.34 29.47
C LEU A 34 9.42 10.84 29.22
N GLU A 35 8.40 11.69 29.36
CA GLU A 35 7.00 11.29 29.11
C GLU A 35 6.74 10.89 27.66
N SER A 36 7.38 11.58 26.71
CA SER A 36 7.35 11.25 25.29
C SER A 36 8.65 11.70 24.60
N PHE A 37 9.04 10.98 23.55
CA PHE A 37 10.22 11.32 22.76
C PHE A 37 10.16 10.68 21.37
N SER A 38 10.96 11.21 20.44
CA SER A 38 11.11 10.67 19.08
C SER A 38 12.56 10.29 18.78
N LEU A 39 12.76 9.18 18.07
CA LEU A 39 14.08 8.75 17.59
C LEU A 39 14.10 8.71 16.06
N GLY A 40 15.10 9.35 15.46
CA GLY A 40 15.28 9.41 14.01
C GLY A 40 16.29 8.39 13.49
N ILE A 41 16.01 7.72 12.37
CA ILE A 41 16.96 6.84 11.68
C ILE A 41 16.83 6.95 10.17
N ASN A 42 17.98 7.03 9.48
CA ASN A 42 18.04 7.01 8.03
C ASN A 42 18.34 5.59 7.52
N GLN A 43 17.62 5.19 6.48
CA GLN A 43 17.82 3.94 5.75
C GLN A 43 17.87 4.21 4.25
N ARG A 44 18.52 3.31 3.53
CA ARG A 44 18.68 3.36 2.08
C ARG A 44 18.08 2.09 1.49
N TYR A 45 17.28 2.24 0.46
CA TYR A 45 16.66 1.13 -0.25
C TYR A 45 17.08 1.17 -1.72
N ILE A 46 17.35 -0.01 -2.29
CA ILE A 46 17.64 -0.15 -3.71
C ILE A 46 16.29 -0.42 -4.41
N PRO A 47 15.85 0.45 -5.34
CA PRO A 47 14.65 0.20 -6.13
C PRO A 47 14.79 -1.11 -6.92
N ALA A 48 13.67 -1.77 -7.20
CA ALA A 48 13.70 -3.11 -7.78
C ALA A 48 14.42 -3.13 -9.14
N GLU A 49 14.23 -2.08 -9.93
CA GLU A 49 14.86 -1.86 -11.25
C GLU A 49 16.40 -1.82 -11.20
N PHE A 50 16.99 -1.45 -10.07
CA PHE A 50 18.44 -1.29 -9.92
C PHE A 50 19.08 -2.37 -9.03
N ARG A 51 18.37 -3.46 -8.75
CA ARG A 51 18.94 -4.57 -7.95
C ARG A 51 20.18 -5.20 -8.59
N SER A 52 20.27 -5.19 -9.92
CA SER A 52 21.42 -5.69 -10.68
C SER A 52 22.62 -4.73 -10.65
N ASP A 53 22.39 -3.44 -10.38
CA ASP A 53 23.43 -2.43 -10.24
C ASP A 53 23.07 -1.42 -9.13
N PRO A 54 23.30 -1.78 -7.86
CA PRO A 54 22.94 -0.98 -6.69
C PRO A 54 23.61 0.39 -6.62
N THR A 55 24.63 0.64 -7.44
CA THR A 55 25.39 1.89 -7.44
C THR A 55 24.69 3.01 -8.20
N LYS A 56 23.71 2.67 -9.05
CA LYS A 56 23.05 3.63 -9.95
C LYS A 56 22.07 4.55 -9.23
N MET A 57 21.15 3.99 -8.43
CA MET A 57 20.06 4.75 -7.82
C MET A 57 19.69 4.17 -6.46
N ILE A 58 19.38 5.06 -5.51
CA ILE A 58 19.04 4.72 -4.13
C ILE A 58 17.87 5.59 -3.69
N ASP A 59 16.88 4.96 -3.08
CA ASP A 59 15.80 5.64 -2.37
C ASP A 59 16.25 5.93 -0.93
N GLN A 60 16.00 7.16 -0.48
CA GLN A 60 16.36 7.61 0.87
C GLN A 60 15.10 7.65 1.75
N ALA A 61 15.14 6.90 2.85
CA ALA A 61 14.04 6.80 3.79
C ALA A 61 14.48 7.34 5.16
N HIS A 62 13.81 8.40 5.62
CA HIS A 62 13.94 8.89 6.99
C HIS A 62 12.77 8.38 7.82
N PHE A 63 13.08 7.74 8.95
CA PHE A 63 12.08 7.26 9.90
C PHE A 63 12.16 8.03 11.21
N GLN A 64 11.04 8.55 11.69
CA GLN A 64 10.89 9.14 13.01
C GLN A 64 9.96 8.27 13.86
N LEU A 65 10.52 7.61 14.89
CA LEU A 65 9.84 6.67 15.78
C LEU A 65 9.36 7.40 17.03
N ASN A 66 8.06 7.37 17.32
CA ASN A 66 7.47 8.12 18.44
C ASN A 66 7.11 7.19 19.60
N PHE A 67 7.68 7.50 20.76
CA PHE A 67 7.51 6.75 22.00
C PHE A 67 6.79 7.58 23.06
N SER A 68 6.07 6.92 23.94
CA SER A 68 5.52 7.53 25.15
C SER A 68 5.54 6.58 26.34
N ARG A 69 5.56 7.15 27.54
CA ARG A 69 5.38 6.45 28.81
C ARG A 69 3.88 6.36 29.13
N SER A 70 3.40 5.20 29.53
CA SER A 70 2.04 5.04 30.06
C SER A 70 1.97 5.62 31.47
N GLY A 71 0.97 6.47 31.72
CA GLY A 71 0.69 6.99 33.05
C GLY A 71 0.15 5.92 34.02
N GLU A 72 -0.46 4.84 33.50
CA GLU A 72 -1.06 3.77 34.31
C GLU A 72 -0.02 2.74 34.77
N THR A 73 0.84 2.30 33.85
CA THR A 73 1.79 1.20 34.11
C THR A 73 3.23 1.67 34.24
N GLY A 74 3.52 2.92 33.88
CA GLY A 74 4.88 3.46 33.82
C GLY A 74 5.75 2.89 32.70
N MET A 75 5.23 1.96 31.88
CA MET A 75 5.93 1.31 30.78
C MET A 75 6.01 2.21 29.54
N TYR A 76 7.05 2.03 28.73
CA TYR A 76 7.21 2.72 27.46
C TYR A 76 6.68 1.91 26.30
N PHE A 77 6.10 2.62 25.33
CA PHE A 77 5.52 2.05 24.12
C PHE A 77 6.04 2.80 22.90
N LEU A 78 6.30 2.06 21.82
CA LEU A 78 6.44 2.61 20.48
C LEU A 78 5.02 2.68 19.87
N ASN A 79 4.53 3.89 19.64
CA ASN A 79 3.13 4.09 19.22
C ASN A 79 3.01 4.16 17.70
N THR A 80 3.82 5.03 17.10
CA THR A 80 3.79 5.33 15.68
C THR A 80 5.20 5.51 15.16
N TYR A 81 5.41 5.34 13.87
CA TYR A 81 6.55 5.93 13.19
C TYR A 81 6.11 6.64 11.92
N GLN A 82 6.83 7.69 11.57
CA GLN A 82 6.64 8.42 10.33
C GLN A 82 7.78 8.10 9.38
N LEU A 83 7.44 7.77 8.14
CA LEU A 83 8.35 7.60 7.03
C LEU A 83 8.28 8.85 6.15
N THR A 84 9.43 9.45 5.86
CA THR A 84 9.61 10.39 4.75
C THR A 84 10.49 9.72 3.69
N LEU A 85 9.92 9.45 2.53
CA LEU A 85 10.56 8.72 1.44
C LEU A 85 10.87 9.66 0.27
N LYS A 86 12.16 9.85 -0.01
CA LYS A 86 12.64 10.52 -1.22
C LYS A 86 13.05 9.46 -2.23
N ARG A 87 12.25 9.32 -3.30
CA ARG A 87 12.54 8.38 -4.38
C ARG A 87 13.50 8.98 -5.41
N TYR A 88 14.26 8.11 -6.06
CA TYR A 88 15.20 8.49 -7.13
C TYR A 88 14.52 9.20 -8.32
N ASN A 89 13.25 8.90 -8.58
CA ASN A 89 12.47 9.42 -9.71
C ASN A 89 11.33 10.37 -9.29
N ALA A 90 11.32 10.86 -8.04
CA ALA A 90 10.30 11.78 -7.55
C ALA A 90 10.94 13.09 -7.09
N GLU A 91 10.35 14.23 -7.47
CA GLU A 91 10.81 15.56 -7.05
C GLU A 91 10.44 15.85 -5.58
N GLU A 92 9.25 15.44 -5.15
CA GLU A 92 8.79 15.64 -3.78
C GLU A 92 8.89 14.35 -2.97
N PRO A 93 9.27 14.42 -1.68
CA PRO A 93 9.21 13.28 -0.79
C PRO A 93 7.76 12.93 -0.45
N ILE A 94 7.49 11.64 -0.28
CA ILE A 94 6.19 11.15 0.21
C ILE A 94 6.31 10.91 1.71
N GLN A 95 5.32 11.38 2.46
CA GLN A 95 5.26 11.21 3.91
C GLN A 95 4.13 10.26 4.27
N GLN A 96 4.38 9.33 5.20
CA GLN A 96 3.36 8.43 5.69
C GLN A 96 3.62 8.08 7.17
N THR A 97 2.59 8.24 7.99
CA THR A 97 2.61 7.80 9.39
C THR A 97 1.98 6.42 9.53
N PHE A 98 2.68 5.52 10.21
CA PHE A 98 2.24 4.17 10.53
C PHE A 98 2.10 3.99 12.04
N ASP A 99 0.85 3.86 12.48
CA ASP A 99 0.48 3.39 13.83
C ASP A 99 0.72 1.87 13.99
N LEU A 100 1.45 1.47 15.03
CA LEU A 100 1.83 0.07 15.25
C LEU A 100 0.65 -0.82 15.58
N GLU A 101 -0.33 -0.32 16.33
CA GLU A 101 -1.49 -1.09 16.75
C GLU A 101 -2.50 -1.18 15.60
N LYS A 102 -2.91 -0.03 15.05
CA LYS A 102 -3.93 0.06 14.00
C LYS A 102 -3.49 -0.54 12.67
N HIS A 103 -2.20 -0.52 12.39
CA HIS A 103 -1.65 -1.07 11.15
C HIS A 103 -0.89 -2.38 11.36
N HIS A 104 -1.12 -3.07 12.48
CA HIS A 104 -0.63 -4.43 12.71
C HIS A 104 0.91 -4.57 12.61
N ARG A 105 1.67 -3.57 13.06
CA ARG A 105 3.15 -3.60 13.09
C ARG A 105 3.75 -3.82 11.70
N ILE A 106 3.42 -2.92 10.76
CA ILE A 106 4.12 -2.81 9.47
C ILE A 106 5.61 -2.54 9.75
N SER A 107 6.52 -3.30 9.15
CA SER A 107 7.98 -3.08 9.27
C SER A 107 8.46 -1.97 8.35
N ALA A 108 9.69 -1.48 8.56
CA ALA A 108 10.31 -0.44 7.74
C ALA A 108 10.31 -0.79 6.23
N LEU A 109 10.66 -2.04 5.89
CA LEU A 109 10.64 -2.51 4.50
C LEU A 109 9.22 -2.59 3.92
N GLN A 110 8.24 -3.00 4.73
CA GLN A 110 6.83 -3.04 4.31
C GLN A 110 6.28 -1.61 4.09
N ALA A 111 6.61 -0.68 4.98
CA ALA A 111 6.26 0.73 4.85
C ALA A 111 6.85 1.35 3.59
N TYR A 112 8.14 1.09 3.31
CA TYR A 112 8.80 1.51 2.07
C TYR A 112 8.04 1.00 0.84
N ARG A 113 7.72 -0.31 0.77
CA ARG A 113 6.98 -0.90 -0.36
C ARG A 113 5.61 -0.26 -0.56
N LEU A 114 4.84 -0.09 0.52
CA LEU A 114 3.53 0.55 0.47
C LEU A 114 3.62 1.99 -0.05
N THR A 115 4.64 2.73 0.40
CA THR A 115 4.86 4.14 0.02
C THR A 115 5.36 4.26 -1.43
N CYS A 116 6.01 3.24 -1.97
CA CYS A 116 6.29 3.12 -3.40
C CYS A 116 5.05 2.79 -4.25
N GLY A 117 3.87 2.65 -3.65
CA GLY A 117 2.62 2.31 -4.33
C GLY A 117 2.39 0.82 -4.53
N LEU A 118 3.30 -0.03 -4.04
CA LEU A 118 3.17 -1.48 -4.11
C LEU A 118 2.16 -1.99 -3.07
N SER A 119 1.61 -3.16 -3.34
CA SER A 119 0.66 -3.82 -2.44
C SER A 119 1.32 -5.05 -1.84
N LEU A 120 1.05 -5.34 -0.57
CA LEU A 120 1.59 -6.51 0.11
C LEU A 120 0.53 -7.21 0.94
N GLU A 121 0.70 -8.48 1.16
CA GLU A 121 -0.11 -9.29 2.04
C GLU A 121 0.55 -9.42 3.41
N LYS A 122 -0.25 -9.34 4.45
CA LYS A 122 0.19 -9.48 5.83
C LYS A 122 -0.82 -10.31 6.62
N GLU A 123 -0.31 -11.24 7.41
CA GLU A 123 -1.13 -11.94 8.39
C GLU A 123 -1.49 -10.98 9.52
N ILE A 124 -2.79 -10.72 9.69
CA ILE A 124 -3.30 -9.94 10.81
C ILE A 124 -4.00 -10.88 11.80
N LEU A 125 -3.83 -10.59 13.09
CA LEU A 125 -4.51 -11.34 14.14
C LEU A 125 -5.90 -10.72 14.34
N GLN A 126 -6.94 -11.48 14.04
CA GLN A 126 -8.32 -11.09 14.29
C GLN A 126 -8.89 -11.94 15.42
N LYS A 127 -9.57 -11.30 16.36
CA LYS A 127 -10.34 -12.00 17.39
C LYS A 127 -11.70 -12.35 16.80
N ARG A 128 -12.05 -13.64 16.76
CA ARG A 128 -13.39 -14.10 16.39
C ARG A 128 -14.07 -14.67 17.63
N GLU A 129 -15.29 -14.25 17.86
CA GLU A 129 -16.15 -14.83 18.89
C GLU A 129 -16.71 -16.17 18.39
N ALA A 130 -16.54 -17.23 19.18
CA ALA A 130 -17.08 -18.55 18.94
C ALA A 130 -17.78 -19.04 20.22
N GLY A 131 -19.03 -18.62 20.40
CA GLY A 131 -19.72 -18.77 21.70
C GLY A 131 -19.18 -17.78 22.72
N ASP A 132 -18.90 -18.25 23.94
CA ASP A 132 -18.29 -17.42 25.01
C ASP A 132 -16.76 -17.28 24.87
N ASP A 133 -16.14 -18.02 23.95
CA ASP A 133 -14.70 -18.00 23.73
C ASP A 133 -14.29 -17.05 22.60
N VAL A 134 -13.20 -16.30 22.84
CA VAL A 134 -12.56 -15.43 21.84
C VAL A 134 -11.33 -16.14 21.29
N ILE A 135 -11.44 -16.68 20.06
CA ILE A 135 -10.35 -17.41 19.42
C ILE A 135 -9.55 -16.45 18.53
N PRO A 136 -8.21 -16.33 18.74
CA PRO A 136 -7.36 -15.58 17.84
C PRO A 136 -7.18 -16.34 16.52
N GLN A 137 -7.63 -15.75 15.41
CA GLN A 137 -7.45 -16.26 14.06
C GLN A 137 -6.46 -15.38 13.29
N ARG A 138 -5.49 -16.00 12.63
CA ARG A 138 -4.64 -15.29 11.66
C ARG A 138 -5.33 -15.29 10.31
N ILE A 139 -5.53 -14.10 9.76
CA ILE A 139 -6.12 -13.92 8.43
C ILE A 139 -5.15 -13.17 7.52
N PRO A 140 -4.93 -13.66 6.28
CA PRO A 140 -4.13 -12.94 5.30
C PRO A 140 -4.91 -11.73 4.76
N VAL A 141 -4.34 -10.53 4.87
CA VAL A 141 -4.96 -9.30 4.40
C VAL A 141 -3.99 -8.54 3.50
N TRP A 142 -4.48 -8.15 2.34
CA TRP A 142 -3.75 -7.29 1.43
C TRP A 142 -3.85 -5.83 1.87
N LEU A 143 -2.72 -5.14 1.82
CA LEU A 143 -2.54 -3.76 2.21
C LEU A 143 -2.06 -2.96 0.99
N LYS A 144 -2.64 -1.78 0.77
CA LYS A 144 -2.21 -0.83 -0.26
C LYS A 144 -2.49 0.59 0.22
N LEU A 145 -1.57 1.52 0.01
CA LEU A 145 -1.83 2.95 0.23
C LEU A 145 -2.54 3.56 -0.97
N ASP A 146 -3.52 4.42 -0.71
CA ASP A 146 -4.11 5.26 -1.75
C ASP A 146 -3.32 6.57 -1.88
N LEU A 147 -2.29 6.55 -2.71
CA LEU A 147 -1.41 7.71 -2.94
C LEU A 147 -2.10 8.86 -3.70
N SER A 148 -3.32 8.66 -4.20
CA SER A 148 -4.09 9.71 -4.89
C SER A 148 -4.80 10.68 -3.94
N VAL A 149 -4.88 10.32 -2.65
CA VAL A 149 -5.56 11.12 -1.62
C VAL A 149 -4.61 11.33 -0.45
N SER A 150 -4.52 12.56 0.06
CA SER A 150 -3.77 12.91 1.26
C SER A 150 -4.69 13.61 2.28
N ASP A 151 -4.52 13.28 3.56
CA ASP A 151 -5.15 14.04 4.65
C ASP A 151 -4.40 15.35 4.94
N ASP A 152 -4.94 16.17 5.84
CA ASP A 152 -4.36 17.46 6.26
C ASP A 152 -2.94 17.33 6.85
N LYS A 153 -2.52 16.11 7.21
CA LYS A 153 -1.20 15.78 7.77
C LYS A 153 -0.29 15.12 6.72
N GLY A 154 -0.71 15.08 5.46
CA GLY A 154 0.03 14.47 4.36
C GLY A 154 0.03 12.93 4.35
N ASN A 155 -0.79 12.27 5.18
CA ASN A 155 -0.88 10.81 5.18
C ASN A 155 -1.87 10.32 4.12
N HIS A 156 -1.58 9.14 3.58
CA HIS A 156 -2.42 8.44 2.63
C HIS A 156 -3.26 7.36 3.33
N PRO A 157 -4.54 7.19 2.94
CA PRO A 157 -5.38 6.12 3.46
C PRO A 157 -4.81 4.72 3.19
N LEU A 158 -4.74 3.88 4.22
CA LEU A 158 -4.36 2.47 4.09
C LEU A 158 -5.60 1.59 3.81
N MET A 159 -5.73 1.13 2.56
CA MET A 159 -6.75 0.18 2.15
C MET A 159 -6.39 -1.23 2.61
N ARG A 160 -7.41 -1.97 3.07
CA ARG A 160 -7.31 -3.37 3.53
C ARG A 160 -8.26 -4.23 2.70
N PHE A 161 -7.74 -5.26 2.05
CA PHE A 161 -8.53 -6.22 1.29
C PHE A 161 -8.47 -7.58 1.97
N TYR A 162 -9.57 -7.94 2.62
CA TYR A 162 -9.74 -9.19 3.35
C TYR A 162 -9.96 -10.37 2.38
N PRO A 163 -9.79 -11.64 2.81
CA PRO A 163 -9.99 -12.80 1.94
C PRO A 163 -11.37 -12.82 1.24
N GLY A 164 -12.42 -12.36 1.93
CA GLY A 164 -13.77 -12.25 1.36
C GLY A 164 -13.90 -11.24 0.20
N TYR A 165 -12.90 -10.39 -0.03
CA TYR A 165 -12.85 -9.49 -1.19
C TYR A 165 -12.67 -10.27 -2.51
N GLY A 166 -12.09 -11.48 -2.45
CA GLY A 166 -11.96 -12.37 -3.60
C GLY A 166 -10.85 -12.00 -4.57
N TYR A 167 -9.73 -11.46 -4.08
CA TYR A 167 -8.51 -11.31 -4.87
C TYR A 167 -7.63 -12.55 -4.72
N ASP A 168 -7.55 -13.36 -5.79
CA ASP A 168 -6.67 -14.52 -5.86
C ASP A 168 -5.48 -14.22 -6.79
N LEU A 169 -4.31 -14.04 -6.19
CA LEU A 169 -3.08 -13.73 -6.93
C LEU A 169 -2.66 -14.87 -7.86
N ARG A 170 -2.89 -16.13 -7.48
CA ARG A 170 -2.47 -17.30 -8.27
C ARG A 170 -3.31 -17.39 -9.53
N THR A 171 -4.64 -17.30 -9.39
CA THR A 171 -5.56 -17.25 -10.53
C THR A 171 -5.30 -16.02 -11.39
N THR A 172 -5.01 -14.87 -10.77
CA THR A 172 -4.69 -13.65 -11.52
C THR A 172 -3.45 -13.84 -12.39
N LEU A 173 -2.38 -14.46 -11.88
CA LEU A 173 -1.17 -14.77 -12.66
C LEU A 173 -1.45 -15.70 -13.84
N ASP A 174 -2.35 -16.67 -13.68
CA ASP A 174 -2.73 -17.62 -14.74
C ASP A 174 -3.48 -16.98 -15.90
N ASN A 175 -4.07 -15.80 -15.69
CA ASN A 175 -4.71 -15.03 -16.76
C ASN A 175 -3.69 -14.34 -17.69
N PHE A 176 -2.40 -14.37 -17.36
CA PHE A 176 -1.34 -13.75 -18.14
C PHE A 176 -0.40 -14.79 -18.75
N ALA A 177 -0.02 -14.59 -20.01
CA ALA A 177 0.94 -15.46 -20.70
C ALA A 177 2.40 -15.17 -20.31
N PHE A 178 2.74 -15.30 -19.01
CA PHE A 178 4.11 -15.17 -18.53
C PHE A 178 4.94 -16.41 -18.89
N LEU A 179 6.07 -16.19 -19.55
CA LEU A 179 7.02 -17.24 -19.90
C LEU A 179 7.82 -17.68 -18.67
N GLY A 180 8.03 -18.99 -18.54
CA GLY A 180 8.88 -19.57 -17.48
C GLY A 180 8.18 -19.79 -16.13
N LEU A 181 6.86 -19.60 -16.06
CA LEU A 181 6.03 -19.93 -14.87
C LEU A 181 5.37 -21.32 -14.93
N GLU A 182 5.72 -22.14 -15.92
CA GLU A 182 5.27 -23.55 -16.01
C GLU A 182 5.79 -24.41 -14.86
N ASP A 183 6.93 -24.01 -14.29
CA ASP A 183 7.55 -24.67 -13.14
C ASP A 183 6.82 -24.23 -11.84
N PRO A 184 6.17 -25.16 -11.11
CA PRO A 184 5.45 -24.85 -9.88
C PRO A 184 6.32 -24.17 -8.82
N GLU A 185 7.60 -24.54 -8.70
CA GLU A 185 8.48 -23.96 -7.68
C GLU A 185 8.80 -22.50 -7.99
N LYS A 186 9.07 -22.19 -9.26
CA LYS A 186 9.30 -20.80 -9.71
C LYS A 186 8.03 -19.97 -9.56
N LYS A 187 6.88 -20.53 -9.92
CA LYS A 187 5.59 -19.85 -9.76
C LYS A 187 5.29 -19.54 -8.29
N ASP A 188 5.52 -20.48 -7.39
CA ASP A 188 5.34 -20.26 -5.94
C ASP A 188 6.33 -19.22 -5.40
N ALA A 189 7.57 -19.19 -5.89
CA ALA A 189 8.55 -18.15 -5.54
C ALA A 189 8.09 -16.75 -5.99
N VAL A 190 7.54 -16.63 -7.20
CA VAL A 190 6.98 -15.38 -7.74
C VAL A 190 5.76 -14.94 -6.93
N ILE A 191 4.83 -15.86 -6.66
CA ILE A 191 3.65 -15.59 -5.81
C ILE A 191 4.10 -15.07 -4.45
N LYS A 192 5.05 -15.75 -3.81
CA LYS A 192 5.59 -15.33 -2.51
C LYS A 192 6.22 -13.95 -2.58
N ALA A 193 6.98 -13.66 -3.63
CA ALA A 193 7.62 -12.35 -3.79
C ALA A 193 6.60 -11.23 -4.00
N LEU A 194 5.56 -11.45 -4.82
CA LEU A 194 4.46 -10.52 -5.04
C LEU A 194 3.62 -10.31 -3.78
N ARG A 195 3.35 -11.37 -2.99
CA ARG A 195 2.71 -11.27 -1.67
C ARG A 195 3.51 -10.41 -0.71
N PHE A 196 4.83 -10.44 -0.78
CA PHE A 196 5.66 -9.53 0.02
C PHE A 196 5.70 -8.09 -0.49
N GLY A 197 5.01 -7.78 -1.60
CA GLY A 197 5.04 -6.47 -2.25
C GLY A 197 6.36 -6.18 -2.95
N ASN A 198 7.00 -7.20 -3.51
CA ASN A 198 8.11 -6.98 -4.43
C ASN A 198 7.59 -6.69 -5.84
N LEU A 199 8.34 -5.85 -6.54
CA LEU A 199 8.29 -5.74 -7.98
C LEU A 199 9.21 -6.81 -8.58
N ILE A 200 8.70 -7.63 -9.50
CA ILE A 200 9.41 -8.77 -10.09
C ILE A 200 9.49 -8.62 -11.61
N GLU A 201 10.66 -8.88 -12.17
CA GLU A 201 10.86 -8.91 -13.62
C GLU A 201 10.39 -10.26 -14.17
N LEU A 202 9.47 -10.23 -15.14
CA LEU A 202 8.97 -11.41 -15.85
C LEU A 202 8.97 -11.15 -17.36
N SER A 203 9.02 -12.23 -18.13
CA SER A 203 8.88 -12.16 -19.59
C SER A 203 7.44 -12.48 -19.96
N LEU A 204 6.79 -11.57 -20.68
CA LEU A 204 5.39 -11.71 -21.11
C LEU A 204 5.34 -11.99 -22.61
N ALA A 205 4.58 -13.01 -23.02
CA ALA A 205 4.37 -13.32 -24.42
C ALA A 205 3.50 -12.26 -25.11
N LYS A 206 3.85 -11.89 -26.35
CA LYS A 206 3.10 -10.99 -27.24
C LYS A 206 3.07 -11.55 -28.65
N GLU A 207 2.17 -11.04 -29.50
CA GLU A 207 2.00 -11.51 -30.90
C GLU A 207 3.33 -11.59 -31.69
N ASN A 208 4.26 -10.67 -31.44
CA ASN A 208 5.57 -10.61 -32.13
C ASN A 208 6.77 -11.00 -31.23
N GLY A 209 6.57 -11.85 -30.21
CA GLY A 209 7.66 -12.41 -29.41
C GLY A 209 7.43 -12.33 -27.90
N SER A 210 8.42 -11.81 -27.17
CA SER A 210 8.33 -11.60 -25.72
C SER A 210 8.76 -10.20 -25.34
N GLN A 211 8.15 -9.66 -24.28
CA GLN A 211 8.50 -8.39 -23.70
C GLN A 211 8.81 -8.57 -22.21
N GLN A 212 9.96 -8.05 -21.77
CA GLN A 212 10.27 -7.96 -20.35
C GLN A 212 9.43 -6.87 -19.68
N VAL A 213 8.82 -7.23 -18.56
CA VAL A 213 7.96 -6.35 -17.76
C VAL A 213 8.23 -6.53 -16.28
N TYR A 214 8.03 -5.47 -15.53
CA TYR A 214 7.97 -5.52 -14.09
C TYR A 214 6.52 -5.72 -13.64
N VAL A 215 6.32 -6.58 -12.65
CA VAL A 215 5.00 -7.03 -12.19
C VAL A 215 4.85 -6.81 -10.70
N ALA A 216 3.72 -6.23 -10.30
CA ALA A 216 3.31 -6.07 -8.91
C ALA A 216 1.86 -6.49 -8.71
N ALA A 217 1.51 -6.92 -7.50
CA ALA A 217 0.14 -7.27 -7.15
C ALA A 217 -0.75 -6.02 -7.01
N ASN A 218 -1.94 -6.04 -7.61
CA ASN A 218 -2.95 -4.99 -7.46
C ASN A 218 -4.28 -5.55 -6.93
N PRO A 219 -4.40 -5.69 -5.59
CA PRO A 219 -5.65 -6.12 -4.98
C PRO A 219 -6.79 -5.12 -5.22
N LYS A 220 -6.53 -3.81 -5.37
CA LYS A 220 -7.59 -2.80 -5.59
C LYS A 220 -8.38 -3.09 -6.86
N LEU A 221 -7.69 -3.38 -7.96
CA LEU A 221 -8.28 -3.72 -9.26
C LEU A 221 -8.46 -5.22 -9.49
N LYS A 222 -8.15 -6.06 -8.49
CA LYS A 222 -8.14 -7.53 -8.60
C LYS A 222 -7.31 -8.04 -9.79
N THR A 223 -6.18 -7.41 -10.06
CA THR A 223 -5.32 -7.70 -11.21
C THR A 223 -3.84 -7.49 -10.84
N LEU A 224 -2.95 -7.48 -11.84
CA LEU A 224 -1.54 -7.14 -11.70
C LEU A 224 -1.26 -5.75 -12.30
N ASP A 225 -0.40 -4.99 -11.63
CA ASP A 225 0.19 -3.79 -12.21
C ASP A 225 1.41 -4.20 -13.04
N LEU A 226 1.41 -3.86 -14.32
CA LEU A 226 2.51 -4.12 -15.25
C LEU A 226 3.23 -2.81 -15.58
N TYR A 227 4.57 -2.85 -15.55
CA TYR A 227 5.41 -1.72 -15.93
C TYR A 227 6.42 -2.16 -16.98
N SER A 228 6.73 -1.26 -17.91
CA SER A 228 7.85 -1.43 -18.84
C SER A 228 9.20 -1.34 -18.09
N MET A 229 10.30 -1.70 -18.76
CA MET A 229 11.66 -1.53 -18.22
C MET A 229 12.00 -0.07 -17.86
N ASN A 230 11.26 0.91 -18.40
CA ASN A 230 11.39 2.33 -18.09
C ASN A 230 10.44 2.80 -16.97
N MET A 231 9.84 1.86 -16.21
CA MET A 231 8.88 2.12 -15.13
C MET A 231 7.61 2.89 -15.54
N GLN A 232 7.26 2.84 -16.83
CA GLN A 232 5.98 3.37 -17.32
C GLN A 232 4.89 2.30 -17.20
N PRO A 233 3.69 2.64 -16.67
CA PRO A 233 2.59 1.70 -16.51
C PRO A 233 2.05 1.25 -17.87
N ILE A 234 1.84 -0.05 -18.02
CA ILE A 234 1.26 -0.64 -19.22
C ILE A 234 -0.25 -0.79 -18.97
N LYS A 235 -1.04 0.13 -19.53
CA LYS A 235 -2.50 0.16 -19.36
C LYS A 235 -3.24 -0.83 -20.28
N ASP A 236 -2.63 -1.15 -21.42
CA ASP A 236 -3.26 -2.01 -22.40
C ASP A 236 -2.93 -3.48 -22.13
N LEU A 237 -3.81 -4.11 -21.37
CA LEU A 237 -3.79 -5.54 -21.04
C LEU A 237 -4.48 -6.39 -22.11
N SER A 238 -5.17 -5.76 -23.09
CA SER A 238 -6.00 -6.44 -24.09
C SER A 238 -5.19 -7.26 -25.10
N ALA A 239 -3.92 -6.94 -25.30
CA ALA A 239 -3.01 -7.65 -26.19
C ALA A 239 -2.41 -8.94 -25.58
N VAL A 240 -2.84 -9.36 -24.38
CA VAL A 240 -2.09 -10.31 -23.54
C VAL A 240 -2.97 -11.41 -22.90
N LEU A 241 -4.29 -11.37 -23.10
CA LEU A 241 -5.18 -12.43 -22.62
C LEU A 241 -5.06 -13.66 -23.54
N PRO A 242 -4.93 -14.89 -23.01
CA PRO A 242 -5.25 -16.08 -23.79
C PRO A 242 -6.71 -15.98 -24.21
N LYS A 243 -7.01 -16.20 -25.50
CA LYS A 243 -8.39 -16.24 -26.02
C LYS A 243 -9.22 -17.25 -25.23
N ASN A 244 -9.99 -16.79 -24.26
CA ASN A 244 -11.20 -17.43 -23.78
C ASN A 244 -12.19 -16.33 -23.36
N GLU A 245 -13.34 -16.34 -24.03
CA GLU A 245 -14.38 -15.32 -24.00
C GLU A 245 -15.06 -15.19 -22.63
N ASN A 246 -15.59 -13.97 -22.39
CA ASN A 246 -16.38 -13.46 -21.26
C ASN A 246 -15.62 -12.69 -20.18
N LEU A 247 -15.19 -11.47 -20.52
CA LEU A 247 -15.23 -10.35 -19.56
C LEU A 247 -16.44 -9.46 -19.88
N PRO A 248 -17.21 -9.02 -18.88
CA PRO A 248 -18.26 -8.04 -19.08
C PRO A 248 -17.66 -6.66 -19.42
N ASP A 249 -18.25 -6.01 -20.42
CA ASP A 249 -17.89 -4.66 -20.88
C ASP A 249 -17.80 -3.67 -19.72
N ILE A 250 -16.62 -3.11 -19.50
CA ILE A 250 -16.47 -1.88 -18.71
C ILE A 250 -16.70 -0.72 -19.68
N GLN A 251 -17.95 -0.28 -19.77
CA GLN A 251 -18.29 0.97 -20.44
C GLN A 251 -17.57 2.13 -19.75
N SER A 252 -16.65 2.73 -20.48
CA SER A 252 -16.05 4.03 -20.22
C SER A 252 -17.12 5.11 -20.31
N THR A 253 -17.61 5.60 -19.17
CA THR A 253 -18.28 6.90 -19.13
C THR A 253 -17.21 7.99 -19.15
N GLY A 254 -16.84 8.40 -20.37
CA GLY A 254 -16.14 9.64 -20.61
C GLY A 254 -17.08 10.82 -20.34
N VAL A 255 -16.69 11.68 -19.40
CA VAL A 255 -17.27 13.02 -19.27
C VAL A 255 -16.28 13.97 -19.92
N GLU A 256 -16.53 14.33 -21.18
CA GLU A 256 -15.96 15.52 -21.80
C GLU A 256 -17.01 16.63 -21.84
N ALA A 257 -16.60 17.77 -21.32
CA ALA A 257 -17.32 19.02 -21.35
C ALA A 257 -17.32 19.64 -22.75
N LYS A 258 -18.46 20.21 -23.17
CA LYS A 258 -18.51 21.36 -24.08
C LYS A 258 -19.63 22.30 -23.68
N GLY A 259 -19.28 23.56 -23.44
CA GLY A 259 -20.21 24.66 -23.21
C GLY A 259 -20.77 25.24 -24.51
N ASN A 260 -21.89 25.98 -24.40
CA ASN A 260 -21.93 27.42 -24.64
C ASN A 260 -23.35 27.98 -24.53
N ASN A 261 -23.46 29.10 -23.81
CA ASN A 261 -24.31 30.29 -23.98
C ASN A 261 -25.57 30.21 -24.85
N ASN A 262 -26.73 30.59 -24.29
CA ASN A 262 -27.29 31.92 -24.55
C ASN A 262 -28.48 32.33 -23.66
N THR A 263 -28.68 33.63 -23.65
CA THR A 263 -29.37 34.50 -22.69
C THR A 263 -30.87 34.74 -23.00
N ILE A 264 -31.61 35.15 -21.95
CA ILE A 264 -32.81 36.03 -21.86
C ILE A 264 -34.25 35.53 -22.21
N THR A 265 -35.13 35.75 -21.21
CA THR A 265 -36.40 36.53 -21.20
C THR A 265 -37.74 35.81 -20.95
N PHE A 266 -38.43 36.32 -19.92
CA PHE A 266 -39.83 36.08 -19.54
C PHE A 266 -40.83 36.59 -20.60
N PRO A 267 -42.09 36.17 -20.51
CA PRO A 267 -43.06 37.15 -20.02
C PRO A 267 -44.00 36.63 -18.93
N MET A 268 -44.41 37.60 -18.13
CA MET A 268 -45.54 37.60 -17.20
C MET A 268 -46.75 38.06 -18.01
N ASP A 269 -47.89 37.39 -17.90
CA ASP A 269 -49.18 38.01 -18.15
C ASP A 269 -50.24 37.42 -17.21
N SER A 270 -50.93 38.34 -16.54
CA SER A 270 -52.12 38.11 -15.72
C SER A 270 -53.35 38.27 -16.61
N VAL A 271 -54.49 37.66 -16.26
CA VAL A 271 -55.86 38.23 -16.33
C VAL A 271 -56.90 37.14 -16.01
N GLU A 272 -57.55 37.32 -14.86
CA GLU A 272 -58.98 37.19 -14.55
C GLU A 272 -59.96 36.31 -15.37
N ASN A 273 -60.62 35.41 -14.61
CA ASN A 273 -62.07 35.37 -14.34
C ASN A 273 -63.05 34.52 -15.22
N ARG A 274 -64.06 34.00 -14.50
CA ARG A 274 -65.27 33.20 -14.84
C ARG A 274 -65.02 31.69 -14.98
N GLY A 275 -65.70 30.77 -14.29
CA GLY A 275 -66.87 30.84 -13.42
C GLY A 275 -67.72 29.56 -13.61
N ARG A 276 -68.15 28.96 -12.49
CA ARG A 276 -69.23 27.96 -12.31
C ARG A 276 -69.06 26.55 -12.89
N GLY A 277 -69.35 25.55 -12.05
CA GLY A 277 -70.00 24.33 -12.56
C GLY A 277 -69.95 23.05 -11.73
N ARG A 278 -70.56 23.09 -10.52
CA ARG A 278 -71.01 21.95 -9.68
C ARG A 278 -69.95 21.07 -9.01
#